data_AF-A0A7W0KCI3-F1
#
_entry.id   AF-A0A7W0KCI3-F1
#
_cell.length_a   1.000
_cell.length_b   1.000
_cell.length_c   1.000
_cell.angle_alpha   90.00
_cell.angle_beta   90.00
_cell.angle_gamma   90.00
#
_symmetry.space_group_name_H-M   'P 1'
#
loop_
_entity.id
_entity.type
_entity.pdbx_description
1 polymer ?
#
loop_
_entity_poly.entity_id
_entity_poly.type
_entity_poly.pdbx_seq_one_letter_code
_entity_poly.pdbx_strand_id
1 'polypeptide(L)' 'MELQIRTNGTKVTDGMREFIDRRMAKLDRLAEHVVDAHLELRTEETRSGG' A
#
# COMPACT_ATOMS: atom_id res chain seq x y z
N MET A 1 -0.15 -14.24 4.31
CA MET A 1 0.69 -13.03 4.25
C MET A 1 0.23 -12.01 5.27
N GLU A 2 1.09 -11.55 6.16
CA GLU A 2 0.80 -10.42 7.05
C GLU A 2 1.13 -9.10 6.33
N LEU A 3 0.16 -8.20 6.17
CA LEU A 3 0.34 -6.91 5.52
C LEU A 3 0.41 -5.79 6.57
N GLN A 4 1.55 -5.09 6.61
CA GLN A 4 1.70 -3.87 7.39
C GLN A 4 1.62 -2.64 6.50
N ILE A 5 0.68 -1.74 6.81
CA ILE A 5 0.50 -0.48 6.11
C ILE A 5 1.01 0.65 6.99
N ARG A 6 1.99 1.40 6.50
CA ARG A 6 2.45 2.66 7.11
C ARG A 6 2.10 3.83 6.22
N THR A 7 1.52 4.86 6.80
CA THR A 7 1.16 6.09 6.10
C THR A 7 1.88 7.29 6.68
N ASN A 8 2.45 8.11 5.82
CA ASN A 8 3.10 9.36 6.19
C ASN A 8 2.52 10.50 5.36
N GLY A 9 1.84 11.45 6.03
CA GLY A 9 1.19 12.58 5.38
C GLY A 9 -0.12 12.26 4.63
N THR A 10 -0.60 11.01 4.66
CA THR A 10 -1.81 10.56 3.95
C THR A 10 -2.74 9.78 4.87
N LYS A 11 -4.06 10.00 4.76
CA LYS A 11 -5.05 9.11 5.38
C LYS A 11 -5.36 7.94 4.44
N VAL A 12 -5.35 6.72 4.98
CA VAL A 12 -5.88 5.56 4.23
C VAL A 12 -7.39 5.71 4.12
N THR A 13 -7.91 5.79 2.91
CA THR A 13 -9.35 5.74 2.65
C THR A 13 -9.80 4.31 2.43
N ASP A 14 -11.10 4.05 2.59
CA ASP A 14 -11.67 2.71 2.38
C ASP A 14 -11.39 2.20 0.95
N GLY A 15 -11.50 3.07 -0.05
CA GLY A 15 -11.18 2.74 -1.45
C GLY A 15 -9.70 2.41 -1.68
N MET A 16 -8.76 3.06 -0.98
CA MET A 16 -7.35 2.69 -1.04
C MET A 16 -7.11 1.31 -0.43
N ARG A 17 -7.83 0.99 0.65
CA ARG A 17 -7.73 -0.31 1.31
C ARG A 17 -8.23 -1.44 0.41
N GLU A 18 -9.40 -1.28 -0.20
CA GLU A 18 -9.92 -2.23 -1.19
C GLU A 18 -9.00 -2.41 -2.40
N PHE A 19 -8.32 -1.34 -2.83
CA PHE A 19 -7.34 -1.43 -3.91
C PHE A 19 -6.13 -2.25 -3.49
N ILE A 20 -5.57 -1.99 -2.31
CA ILE A 20 -4.43 -2.72 -1.75
C ILE A 20 -4.76 -4.20 -1.61
N ASP A 21 -5.92 -4.54 -1.02
CA ASP A 21 -6.35 -5.93 -0.82
C ASP A 21 -6.46 -6.69 -2.15
N ARG A 22 -7.03 -6.06 -3.20
CA ARG A 22 -7.10 -6.66 -4.54
C ARG A 22 -5.72 -6.90 -5.17
N ARG A 23 -4.73 -6.04 -4.89
CA ARG A 23 -3.36 -6.21 -5.38
C ARG A 23 -2.62 -7.30 -4.59
N MET A 24 -2.82 -7.35 -3.28
CA MET A 24 -2.24 -8.38 -2.41
C MET A 24 -2.75 -9.78 -2.76
N ALA A 25 -4.05 -9.93 -3.02
CA ALA A 25 -4.63 -11.20 -3.46
C ALA A 25 -4.03 -11.72 -4.79
N LYS A 26 -3.61 -10.81 -5.68
CA LYS A 26 -2.87 -11.18 -6.90
C LYS A 26 -1.44 -11.60 -6.60
N LEU A 27 -0.79 -10.95 -5.63
CA LEU A 27 0.57 -11.25 -5.22
C LEU A 27 0.67 -12.60 -4.51
N ASP A 28 -0.30 -12.90 -3.64
CA ASP A 28 -0.44 -14.16 -2.91
C ASP A 28 -0.53 -15.37 -3.86
N ARG A 29 -1.28 -15.22 -4.97
CA ARG A 29 -1.37 -16.24 -6.02
C ARG A 29 -0.07 -16.46 -6.81
N LEU A 30 0.79 -15.46 -6.88
CA LEU A 30 2.03 -15.51 -7.65
C LEU A 30 3.22 -15.97 -6.81
N ALA A 31 3.11 -15.86 -5.49
CA ALA A 31 4.20 -16.13 -4.58
C ALA A 31 3.67 -16.92 -3.36
N GLU A 32 3.51 -18.23 -3.56
CA GLU A 32 3.00 -19.21 -2.57
C GLU A 32 3.75 -19.20 -1.22
N HIS A 33 4.91 -18.54 -1.13
CA HIS A 33 5.78 -18.50 0.05
C HIS A 33 5.99 -17.11 0.65
N VAL A 34 5.29 -16.06 0.18
CA VAL A 34 5.47 -14.72 0.77
C VAL A 34 4.72 -14.64 2.10
N VAL A 35 5.50 -14.64 3.18
CA VAL A 35 4.98 -14.64 4.55
C VAL A 35 4.61 -13.21 4.99
N ASP A 36 5.38 -12.21 4.56
CA ASP A 36 5.24 -10.80 4.99
C ASP A 36 5.30 -9.80 3.82
N ALA A 37 4.50 -8.74 3.93
CA ALA A 37 4.54 -7.61 3.00
C ALA A 37 4.46 -6.26 3.74
N HIS A 38 5.31 -5.32 3.32
CA HIS A 38 5.33 -3.97 3.86
C HIS A 38 4.94 -2.95 2.77
N LEU A 39 3.93 -2.14 3.04
CA LEU A 39 3.48 -1.08 2.15
C LEU A 39 3.60 0.28 2.84
N GLU A 40 4.35 1.19 2.22
CA GLU A 40 4.48 2.57 2.68
C GLU A 40 3.80 3.54 1.70
N LEU A 41 2.89 4.37 2.21
CA LEU A 41 2.22 5.42 1.46
C LEU A 41 2.72 6.78 1.94
N ARG A 42 3.24 7.59 1.00
CA ARG A 42 3.71 8.95 1.26
C ARG A 42 3.02 9.93 0.31
N THR A 43 2.63 11.09 0.82
CA THR A 43 2.25 12.22 -0.04
C THR A 43 3.48 13.08 -0.26
N GLU A 44 3.90 13.25 -1.52
CA GLU A 44 4.94 14.21 -1.90
C GLU A 44 4.27 15.51 -2.36
N GLU A 45 4.40 16.58 -1.57
CA GLU A 45 3.99 17.91 -2.02
C GLU A 45 5.04 18.44 -2.99
N THR A 46 4.76 18.36 -4.29
CA THR A 46 5.59 19.05 -5.29
C THR A 46 5.35 20.55 -5.14
N ARG A 47 6.25 21.26 -4.45
CA ARG A 47 6.27 22.73 -4.46
C ARG A 47 6.65 23.19 -5.87
N SER A 48 5.66 23.42 -6.72
CA SER A 48 5.85 24.20 -7.94
C SER A 48 6.10 25.65 -7.51
N GLY A 49 7.37 26.01 -7.32
CA GLY A 49 7.77 27.41 -7.13
C GLY A 49 7.41 28.20 -8.38
N GLY A 50 6.68 29.30 -8.20
CA GLY A 50 6.40 30.30 -9.22
C GLY A 50 7.52 31.34 -9.34
#